data_AF-V4RSE0-F1
#
_entry.id   AF-V4RSE0-F1
#
_cell.length_a   1.000
_cell.length_b   1.000
_cell.length_c   1.000
_cell.angle_alpha   90.00
_cell.angle_beta   90.00
_cell.angle_gamma   90.00
#
_symmetry.space_group_name_H-M   'P 1'
#
loop_
_entity.id
_entity.type
_entity.pdbx_description
1 polymer ?
#
loop_
_entity_poly.entity_id
_entity_poly.type
_entity_poly.pdbx_seq_one_letter_code
_entity_poly.pdbx_strand_id
1 'polypeptide(L)'
;MGTFNIVVLPGDGIGPEVAAAGVSALKVIGEVYGHTFNFDEKRIGGIAIDTDNNPYPEDTDKACRAADAVILGAVGGPKWDLGKQRPEQGLLAVRKAMGLFANLRPMDVKASQVHRSPLKREVVEGADMLIVRELTGGLYFGKQTRTETTATDECVYTVAEVERVARVAFEAARKRRNKVTSVDKANVIETSRLWRETVIRLHKEEYSDVELEHALVDSMAMHLVTRPTSFDVVVTENMFGDILSDLASVLPGSIGLLGSASLGATGQGLYEPIHGSAPDIAGKDLANPIGTLKSVAMLLRFSLNLLTEADALDAAIDAVVEKGVLTRDLGGTASGSQVSAAINAQIRESATVAA
;
A
#
# COMPACT_ATOMS: atom_id res chain seq x y z
N MET A 1 12.94 5.70 -23.39
CA MET A 1 11.58 6.19 -23.69
C MET A 1 10.67 4.99 -23.80
N GLY A 2 9.73 4.82 -22.88
CA GLY A 2 8.79 3.69 -22.84
C GLY A 2 7.36 4.11 -23.17
N THR A 3 6.53 3.14 -23.55
CA THR A 3 5.07 3.28 -23.62
C THR A 3 4.46 2.29 -22.65
N PHE A 4 3.64 2.76 -21.72
CA PHE A 4 3.09 1.95 -20.64
C PHE A 4 1.57 2.09 -20.59
N ASN A 5 0.88 0.97 -20.41
CA ASN A 5 -0.57 0.90 -20.27
C ASN A 5 -0.93 0.79 -18.79
N ILE A 6 -1.61 1.80 -18.27
CA ILE A 6 -1.98 1.90 -16.87
C ILE A 6 -3.50 1.80 -16.77
N VAL A 7 -3.98 0.83 -16.00
CA VAL A 7 -5.40 0.80 -15.63
C VAL A 7 -5.61 1.65 -14.39
N VAL A 8 -6.62 2.52 -14.43
CA VAL A 8 -7.00 3.36 -13.30
C VAL A 8 -8.33 2.85 -12.78
N LEU A 9 -8.38 2.56 -11.48
CA LEU A 9 -9.55 2.11 -10.74
C LEU A 9 -9.91 3.19 -9.71
N PRO A 10 -10.62 4.26 -10.09
CA PRO A 10 -10.98 5.35 -9.17
C PRO A 10 -11.71 4.85 -7.93
N GLY A 11 -12.69 3.96 -8.14
CA GLY A 11 -13.54 3.41 -7.08
C GLY A 11 -14.46 4.46 -6.47
N ASP A 12 -14.51 4.51 -5.14
CA ASP A 12 -15.56 5.18 -4.36
C ASP A 12 -15.03 6.36 -3.52
N GLY A 13 -15.94 7.24 -3.11
CA GLY A 13 -15.64 8.35 -2.18
C GLY A 13 -14.60 9.33 -2.75
N ILE A 14 -13.49 9.54 -2.04
CA ILE A 14 -12.36 10.37 -2.51
C ILE A 14 -11.49 9.70 -3.57
N GLY A 15 -11.71 8.41 -3.84
CA GLY A 15 -10.93 7.61 -4.79
C GLY A 15 -10.72 8.29 -6.15
N PRO A 16 -11.77 8.83 -6.80
CA PRO A 16 -11.63 9.59 -8.04
C PRO A 16 -10.73 10.83 -7.95
N GLU A 17 -10.78 11.58 -6.85
CA GLU A 17 -9.95 12.78 -6.67
C GLU A 17 -8.46 12.42 -6.58
N VAL A 18 -8.14 11.43 -5.73
CA VAL A 18 -6.74 11.04 -5.50
C VAL A 18 -6.17 10.24 -6.68
N ALA A 19 -6.98 9.41 -7.35
CA ALA A 19 -6.56 8.72 -8.57
C ALA A 19 -6.24 9.71 -9.70
N ALA A 20 -7.03 10.77 -9.84
CA ALA A 20 -6.74 11.84 -10.80
C ALA A 20 -5.41 12.54 -10.51
N ALA A 21 -5.04 12.73 -9.23
CA ALA A 21 -3.72 13.25 -8.87
C ALA A 21 -2.59 12.31 -9.30
N GLY A 22 -2.75 10.99 -9.13
CA GLY A 22 -1.80 9.99 -9.61
C GLY A 22 -1.61 10.01 -11.14
N VAL A 23 -2.71 10.07 -11.90
CA VAL A 23 -2.69 10.22 -13.36
C VAL A 23 -1.99 11.51 -13.78
N SER A 24 -2.27 12.61 -13.08
CA SER A 24 -1.67 13.91 -13.33
C SER A 24 -0.14 13.87 -13.18
N ALA A 25 0.37 13.25 -12.10
CA ALA A 25 1.80 13.10 -11.88
C ALA A 25 2.48 12.25 -12.96
N LEU A 26 1.87 11.12 -13.37
CA LEU A 26 2.39 10.30 -14.47
C LEU A 26 2.45 11.07 -15.80
N LYS A 27 1.47 11.92 -16.10
CA LYS A 27 1.51 12.79 -17.28
C LYS A 27 2.69 13.75 -17.24
N VAL A 28 2.92 14.42 -16.11
CA VAL A 28 4.08 15.31 -15.93
C VAL A 28 5.40 14.57 -16.09
N ILE A 29 5.51 13.37 -15.49
CA ILE A 29 6.70 12.52 -15.64
C ILE A 29 6.88 12.12 -17.11
N GLY A 30 5.81 11.75 -17.80
CA GLY A 30 5.85 11.41 -19.23
C GLY A 30 6.37 12.55 -20.10
N GLU A 31 5.91 13.78 -19.83
CA GLU A 31 6.37 14.99 -20.51
C GLU A 31 7.85 15.29 -20.23
N VAL A 32 8.28 15.18 -18.98
CA VAL A 32 9.63 15.56 -18.53
C VAL A 32 10.69 14.52 -18.96
N TYR A 33 10.37 13.24 -18.85
CA TYR A 33 11.30 12.13 -19.07
C TYR A 33 11.12 11.42 -20.44
N GLY A 34 10.16 11.88 -21.26
CA GLY A 34 9.91 11.34 -22.59
C GLY A 34 9.32 9.92 -22.56
N HIS A 35 8.26 9.73 -21.77
CA HIS A 35 7.49 8.49 -21.72
C HIS A 35 6.05 8.73 -22.14
N THR A 36 5.41 7.70 -22.68
CA THR A 36 3.98 7.71 -22.98
C THR A 36 3.26 6.81 -21.99
N PHE A 37 2.25 7.37 -21.31
CA PHE A 37 1.36 6.62 -20.42
C PHE A 37 -0.05 6.62 -21.02
N ASN A 38 -0.53 5.44 -21.38
CA ASN A 38 -1.91 5.24 -21.82
C ASN A 38 -2.74 4.87 -20.59
N PHE A 39 -3.87 5.55 -20.38
CA PHE A 39 -4.74 5.30 -19.24
C PHE A 39 -6.05 4.66 -19.70
N ASP A 40 -6.43 3.54 -19.07
CA ASP A 40 -7.74 2.92 -19.22
C ASP A 40 -8.46 2.93 -17.88
N GLU A 41 -9.48 3.77 -17.76
CA GLU A 41 -10.28 3.88 -16.54
C GLU A 41 -11.35 2.80 -16.49
N LYS A 42 -11.39 2.05 -15.39
CA LYS A 42 -12.37 0.98 -15.15
C LYS A 42 -13.03 1.13 -13.78
N ARG A 43 -14.20 0.50 -13.64
CA ARG A 43 -15.01 0.53 -12.42
C ARG A 43 -14.67 -0.65 -11.50
N ILE A 44 -14.64 -0.36 -10.20
CA ILE A 44 -14.47 -1.33 -9.12
C ILE A 44 -15.24 -0.82 -7.89
N GLY A 45 -15.61 -1.72 -6.98
CA GLY A 45 -16.19 -1.34 -5.69
C GLY A 45 -17.67 -0.96 -5.80
N GLY A 46 -18.08 0.03 -5.02
CA GLY A 46 -19.46 0.48 -4.90
C GLY A 46 -20.06 0.98 -6.21
N ILE A 47 -19.30 1.76 -6.98
CA ILE A 47 -19.72 2.22 -8.32
C ILE A 47 -19.97 1.06 -9.29
N ALA A 48 -19.19 -0.02 -9.20
CA ALA A 48 -19.39 -1.22 -10.02
C ALA A 48 -20.59 -2.06 -9.53
N ILE A 49 -20.83 -2.12 -8.21
CA ILE A 49 -22.06 -2.71 -7.67
C ILE A 49 -23.28 -1.96 -8.22
N ASP A 50 -23.25 -0.63 -8.21
CA ASP A 50 -24.38 0.20 -8.64
C ASP A 50 -24.69 0.06 -10.14
N THR A 51 -23.66 -0.13 -10.97
CA THR A 51 -23.79 -0.11 -12.43
C THR A 51 -23.86 -1.51 -13.06
N ASP A 52 -23.17 -2.50 -12.49
CA ASP A 52 -23.08 -3.86 -13.03
C ASP A 52 -23.66 -4.94 -12.11
N ASN A 53 -24.04 -4.59 -10.87
CA ASN A 53 -24.37 -5.56 -9.84
C ASN A 53 -23.22 -6.57 -9.60
N ASN A 54 -21.98 -6.09 -9.73
CA ASN A 54 -20.76 -6.83 -9.48
C ASN A 54 -19.64 -5.86 -9.03
N PRO A 55 -19.03 -6.04 -7.84
CA PRO A 55 -17.96 -5.16 -7.37
C PRO A 55 -16.66 -5.24 -8.19
N TYR A 56 -16.50 -6.27 -9.03
CA TYR A 56 -15.37 -6.42 -9.95
C TYR A 56 -15.81 -7.04 -11.29
N PRO A 57 -16.26 -6.19 -12.23
CA PRO A 57 -16.74 -6.62 -13.54
C PRO A 57 -15.68 -7.33 -14.40
N GLU A 58 -16.13 -8.16 -15.33
CA GLU A 58 -15.25 -8.96 -16.20
C GLU A 58 -14.39 -8.09 -17.13
N ASP A 59 -14.91 -6.96 -17.60
CA ASP A 59 -14.14 -6.03 -18.42
C ASP A 59 -13.02 -5.33 -17.63
N THR A 60 -13.24 -5.08 -16.33
CA THR A 60 -12.21 -4.62 -15.40
C THR A 60 -11.13 -5.68 -15.21
N ASP A 61 -11.49 -6.95 -14.99
CA ASP A 61 -10.52 -8.06 -14.85
C ASP A 61 -9.61 -8.20 -16.08
N LYS A 62 -10.21 -8.21 -17.28
CA LYS A 62 -9.46 -8.29 -18.54
C LYS A 62 -8.48 -7.13 -18.70
N ALA A 63 -8.92 -5.91 -18.40
CA ALA A 63 -8.06 -4.73 -18.50
C ALA A 63 -6.90 -4.80 -17.49
N CYS A 64 -7.17 -5.11 -16.22
CA CYS A 64 -6.14 -5.21 -15.18
C CYS A 64 -5.06 -6.24 -15.52
N ARG A 65 -5.43 -7.40 -16.07
CA ARG A 65 -4.47 -8.45 -16.47
C ARG A 65 -3.58 -8.05 -17.66
N ALA A 66 -4.10 -7.20 -18.54
CA ALA A 66 -3.39 -6.75 -19.74
C ALA A 66 -2.53 -5.49 -19.51
N ALA A 67 -2.71 -4.80 -18.38
CA ALA A 67 -2.01 -3.57 -18.06
C ALA A 67 -0.58 -3.82 -17.56
N ASP A 68 0.31 -2.84 -17.72
CA ASP A 68 1.65 -2.89 -17.11
C ASP A 68 1.57 -2.65 -15.59
N ALA A 69 0.60 -1.82 -15.15
CA ALA A 69 0.32 -1.57 -13.75
C ALA A 69 -1.13 -1.08 -13.54
N VAL A 70 -1.60 -1.19 -12.29
CA VAL A 70 -2.94 -0.75 -11.87
C VAL A 70 -2.82 0.30 -10.76
N ILE A 71 -3.47 1.45 -10.92
CA ILE A 71 -3.67 2.44 -9.86
C ILE A 71 -5.07 2.25 -9.30
N LEU A 72 -5.21 2.15 -7.99
CA LEU A 72 -6.50 2.15 -7.32
C LEU A 72 -6.62 3.37 -6.40
N GLY A 73 -7.78 4.04 -6.46
CA GLY A 73 -8.08 5.19 -5.62
C GLY A 73 -8.51 4.77 -4.22
N ALA A 74 -9.78 4.39 -4.06
CA ALA A 74 -10.30 3.80 -2.83
C ALA A 74 -11.56 2.99 -3.13
N VAL A 75 -11.94 2.06 -2.26
CA VAL A 75 -13.22 1.35 -2.34
C VAL A 75 -13.94 1.41 -1.00
N GLY A 76 -15.27 1.33 -1.02
CA GLY A 76 -16.09 1.25 0.19
C GLY A 76 -16.95 2.49 0.44
N GLY A 77 -17.97 2.33 1.27
CA GLY A 77 -18.83 3.42 1.71
C GLY A 77 -20.13 2.95 2.36
N PRO A 78 -20.76 3.81 3.17
CA PRO A 78 -21.88 3.43 4.05
C PRO A 78 -23.11 2.90 3.31
N LYS A 79 -23.22 3.21 2.01
CA LYS A 79 -24.31 2.72 1.15
C LYS A 79 -24.30 1.18 1.02
N TRP A 80 -23.13 0.53 1.11
CA TRP A 80 -22.98 -0.89 0.78
C TRP A 80 -22.58 -1.79 1.97
N ASP A 81 -22.36 -1.24 3.18
CA ASP A 81 -21.83 -1.97 4.35
C ASP A 81 -22.61 -3.24 4.74
N LEU A 82 -23.95 -3.19 4.65
CA LEU A 82 -24.84 -4.31 4.98
C LEU A 82 -25.37 -5.05 3.74
N GLY A 83 -24.83 -4.73 2.56
CA GLY A 83 -25.21 -5.35 1.30
C GLY A 83 -24.77 -6.81 1.21
N LYS A 84 -25.47 -7.60 0.37
CA LYS A 84 -25.00 -8.95 0.00
C LYS A 84 -23.65 -8.91 -0.71
N GLN A 85 -23.45 -7.87 -1.52
CA GLN A 85 -22.18 -7.53 -2.14
C GLN A 85 -21.59 -6.33 -1.43
N ARG A 86 -20.28 -6.37 -1.18
CA ARG A 86 -19.52 -5.31 -0.53
C ARG A 86 -18.39 -4.84 -1.46
N PRO A 87 -18.09 -3.53 -1.53
CA PRO A 87 -17.04 -3.00 -2.40
C PRO A 87 -15.67 -3.68 -2.21
N GLU A 88 -15.33 -4.03 -0.97
CA GLU A 88 -14.07 -4.68 -0.58
C GLU A 88 -13.92 -6.07 -1.21
N GLN A 89 -15.03 -6.74 -1.56
CA GLN A 89 -14.97 -8.01 -2.30
C GLN A 89 -14.33 -7.80 -3.69
N GLY A 90 -14.52 -6.64 -4.31
CA GLY A 90 -13.87 -6.29 -5.56
C GLY A 90 -12.36 -6.14 -5.40
N LEU A 91 -11.91 -5.50 -4.31
CA LEU A 91 -10.48 -5.36 -3.98
C LEU A 91 -9.81 -6.72 -3.74
N LEU A 92 -10.47 -7.61 -2.99
CA LEU A 92 -9.97 -8.98 -2.80
C LEU A 92 -9.94 -9.77 -4.11
N ALA A 93 -10.96 -9.58 -4.97
CA ALA A 93 -11.05 -10.24 -6.26
C ALA A 93 -9.93 -9.81 -7.21
N VAL A 94 -9.64 -8.51 -7.36
CA VAL A 94 -8.54 -8.03 -8.23
C VAL A 94 -7.18 -8.53 -7.76
N ARG A 95 -6.91 -8.49 -6.45
CA ARG A 95 -5.64 -8.99 -5.87
C ARG A 95 -5.44 -10.47 -6.16
N LYS A 96 -6.49 -11.29 -5.98
CA LYS A 96 -6.45 -12.72 -6.29
C LYS A 96 -6.32 -12.98 -7.79
N ALA A 97 -7.08 -12.26 -8.60
CA ALA A 97 -7.08 -12.36 -10.06
C ALA A 97 -5.67 -12.13 -10.63
N MET A 98 -5.00 -11.08 -10.17
CA MET A 98 -3.65 -10.70 -10.59
C MET A 98 -2.54 -11.46 -9.86
N GLY A 99 -2.86 -12.31 -8.88
CA GLY A 99 -1.87 -13.08 -8.11
C GLY A 99 -0.96 -12.22 -7.22
N LEU A 100 -1.47 -11.08 -6.71
CA LEU A 100 -0.71 -10.08 -5.95
C LEU A 100 -0.62 -10.46 -4.47
N PHE A 101 0.29 -11.37 -4.14
CA PHE A 101 0.38 -11.97 -2.81
C PHE A 101 1.16 -11.15 -1.78
N ALA A 102 2.00 -10.20 -2.19
CA ALA A 102 2.85 -9.42 -1.29
C ALA A 102 2.43 -7.95 -1.29
N ASN A 103 1.91 -7.47 -0.16
CA ASN A 103 1.65 -6.06 0.05
C ASN A 103 2.83 -5.40 0.78
N LEU A 104 3.38 -4.35 0.18
CA LEU A 104 4.48 -3.55 0.70
C LEU A 104 3.93 -2.21 1.17
N ARG A 105 4.10 -1.91 2.45
CA ARG A 105 3.72 -0.63 3.08
C ARG A 105 4.95 -0.02 3.76
N PRO A 106 5.71 0.84 3.05
CA PRO A 106 6.79 1.59 3.66
C PRO A 106 6.20 2.64 4.61
N MET A 107 6.92 2.91 5.70
CA MET A 107 6.59 3.98 6.63
C MET A 107 7.88 4.53 7.22
N ASP A 108 8.03 5.85 7.16
CA ASP A 108 9.14 6.56 7.77
C ASP A 108 8.67 7.82 8.53
N VAL A 109 9.41 8.17 9.58
CA VAL A 109 9.17 9.35 10.41
C VAL A 109 10.39 10.25 10.37
N LYS A 110 10.37 11.19 9.42
CA LYS A 110 11.43 12.19 9.23
C LYS A 110 11.47 13.18 10.37
N ALA A 111 12.68 13.69 10.67
CA ALA A 111 12.90 14.73 11.68
C ALA A 111 12.04 16.00 11.43
N SER A 112 11.79 16.34 10.16
CA SER A 112 10.94 17.48 9.77
C SER A 112 9.45 17.26 10.09
N GLN A 113 9.00 16.00 10.16
CA GLN A 113 7.59 15.62 10.34
C GLN A 113 7.29 15.04 11.71
N VAL A 114 8.30 14.71 12.52
CA VAL A 114 8.13 14.01 13.80
C VAL A 114 7.18 14.70 14.79
N HIS A 115 7.05 16.03 14.73
CA HIS A 115 6.12 16.80 15.56
C HIS A 115 4.64 16.49 15.30
N ARG A 116 4.34 15.75 14.23
CA ARG A 116 2.99 15.29 13.84
C ARG A 116 2.66 13.93 14.43
N SER A 117 3.68 13.17 14.84
CA SER A 117 3.49 11.86 15.45
C SER A 117 2.69 12.00 16.74
N PRO A 118 1.79 11.05 17.06
CA PRO A 118 1.17 10.99 18.37
C PRO A 118 2.16 10.57 19.47
N LEU A 119 3.36 10.11 19.11
CA LEU A 119 4.39 9.65 20.04
C LEU A 119 5.41 10.73 20.37
N LYS A 120 6.09 10.56 21.50
CA LYS A 120 7.21 11.42 21.88
C LYS A 120 8.33 11.31 20.85
N ARG A 121 8.96 12.45 20.56
CA ARG A 121 10.02 12.57 19.56
C ARG A 121 11.12 11.52 19.73
N GLU A 122 11.63 11.36 20.95
CA GLU A 122 12.72 10.45 21.31
C GLU A 122 12.38 8.95 21.11
N VAL A 123 11.12 8.60 20.91
CA VAL A 123 10.66 7.22 20.65
C VAL A 123 10.58 6.92 19.15
N VAL A 124 10.18 7.91 18.35
CA VAL A 124 9.71 7.69 16.97
C VAL A 124 10.57 8.35 15.90
N GLU A 125 11.36 9.38 16.24
CA GLU A 125 12.25 10.04 15.29
C GLU A 125 13.23 9.04 14.66
N GLY A 126 13.26 8.98 13.32
CA GLY A 126 14.11 8.04 12.59
C GLY A 126 13.56 6.62 12.47
N ALA A 127 12.30 6.38 12.86
CA ALA A 127 11.61 5.15 12.48
C ALA A 127 11.50 5.08 10.96
N ASP A 128 11.92 3.97 10.37
CA ASP A 128 11.83 3.71 8.92
C ASP A 128 11.73 2.20 8.75
N MET A 129 10.55 1.71 8.42
CA MET A 129 10.29 0.28 8.28
C MET A 129 9.46 -0.02 7.04
N LEU A 130 9.56 -1.26 6.58
CA LEU A 130 8.72 -1.83 5.54
C LEU A 130 7.91 -2.98 6.13
N ILE A 131 6.58 -2.87 6.09
CA ILE A 131 5.71 -4.00 6.40
C ILE A 131 5.41 -4.74 5.10
N VAL A 132 5.76 -6.03 5.07
CA VAL A 132 5.47 -6.99 4.01
C VAL A 132 4.36 -7.92 4.51
N ARG A 133 3.16 -7.71 4.01
CA ARG A 133 1.95 -8.44 4.38
C ARG A 133 1.60 -9.47 3.30
N GLU A 134 1.33 -10.71 3.70
CA GLU A 134 0.69 -11.67 2.78
C GLU A 134 -0.74 -11.21 2.47
N LEU A 135 -1.15 -11.21 1.21
CA LEU A 135 -2.35 -10.48 0.79
C LEU A 135 -3.46 -11.35 0.18
N THR A 136 -3.20 -12.62 -0.12
CA THR A 136 -4.10 -13.48 -0.93
C THR A 136 -4.51 -14.78 -0.25
N GLY A 137 -4.07 -15.02 0.99
CA GLY A 137 -4.42 -16.19 1.79
C GLY A 137 -4.92 -15.80 3.19
N GLY A 138 -4.91 -16.78 4.10
CA GLY A 138 -5.32 -16.61 5.49
C GLY A 138 -6.83 -16.44 5.66
N LEU A 139 -7.21 -15.88 6.82
CA LEU A 139 -8.61 -15.75 7.27
C LEU A 139 -9.54 -15.10 6.24
N TYR A 140 -9.04 -14.15 5.45
CA TYR A 140 -9.87 -13.36 4.52
C TYR A 140 -10.30 -14.14 3.27
N PHE A 141 -9.58 -15.20 2.94
CA PHE A 141 -9.85 -16.03 1.76
C PHE A 141 -10.30 -17.45 2.11
N GLY A 142 -10.25 -17.82 3.40
CA GLY A 142 -10.72 -19.11 3.87
C GLY A 142 -12.24 -19.23 3.86
N LYS A 143 -12.73 -20.43 4.17
CA LYS A 143 -14.16 -20.72 4.14
C LYS A 143 -14.88 -19.92 5.22
N GLN A 144 -15.91 -19.19 4.81
CA GLN A 144 -16.79 -18.44 5.70
C GLN A 144 -18.16 -19.09 5.76
N THR A 145 -18.70 -19.26 6.97
CA THR A 145 -20.09 -19.74 7.14
C THR A 145 -20.81 -18.87 8.17
N ARG A 146 -22.11 -18.67 7.97
CA ARG A 146 -22.96 -17.93 8.91
C ARG A 146 -24.35 -18.54 8.94
N THR A 147 -24.84 -18.80 10.14
CA THR A 147 -26.23 -19.14 10.46
C THR A 147 -26.85 -18.02 11.29
N GLU A 148 -28.06 -18.22 11.80
CA GLU A 148 -28.71 -17.27 12.70
C GLU A 148 -27.95 -17.12 14.04
N THR A 149 -27.30 -18.18 14.53
CA THR A 149 -26.71 -18.22 15.88
C THR A 149 -25.20 -18.47 15.90
N THR A 150 -24.59 -18.79 14.76
CA THR A 150 -23.16 -19.11 14.67
C THR A 150 -22.53 -18.57 13.38
N ALA A 151 -21.24 -18.28 13.43
CA ALA A 151 -20.43 -17.95 12.27
C ALA A 151 -19.02 -18.54 12.42
N THR A 152 -18.36 -18.82 11.30
CA THR A 152 -16.98 -19.35 11.27
C THR A 152 -16.19 -18.71 10.14
N ASP A 153 -14.92 -18.42 10.39
CA ASP A 153 -13.94 -17.96 9.42
C ASP A 153 -12.70 -18.85 9.53
N GLU A 154 -12.37 -19.57 8.47
CA GLU A 154 -11.22 -20.48 8.46
C GLU A 154 -9.94 -19.73 8.09
N CYS A 155 -8.85 -19.90 8.84
CA CYS A 155 -7.53 -19.39 8.46
C CYS A 155 -6.69 -20.55 7.91
N VAL A 156 -6.30 -20.47 6.64
CA VAL A 156 -5.48 -21.48 5.97
C VAL A 156 -4.27 -20.82 5.32
N TYR A 157 -3.11 -21.44 5.53
CA TYR A 157 -1.87 -21.14 4.82
C TYR A 157 -1.18 -22.42 4.41
N THR A 158 -0.60 -22.40 3.21
CA THR A 158 0.33 -23.42 2.72
C THR A 158 1.76 -22.95 2.87
N VAL A 159 2.70 -23.91 2.91
CA VAL A 159 4.15 -23.61 2.93
C VAL A 159 4.54 -22.68 1.77
N ALA A 160 4.05 -22.95 0.57
CA ALA A 160 4.36 -22.15 -0.62
C ALA A 160 3.89 -20.69 -0.50
N GLU A 161 2.73 -20.45 0.14
CA GLU A 161 2.23 -19.08 0.37
C GLU A 161 3.08 -18.31 1.37
N VAL A 162 3.58 -18.98 2.41
CA VAL A 162 4.49 -18.36 3.39
C VAL A 162 5.87 -18.11 2.77
N GLU A 163 6.42 -19.08 2.03
CA GLU A 163 7.74 -18.94 1.40
C GLU A 163 7.81 -17.76 0.44
N ARG A 164 6.82 -17.62 -0.47
CA ARG A 164 6.85 -16.57 -1.49
C ARG A 164 6.86 -15.16 -0.88
N VAL A 165 6.09 -14.92 0.18
CA VAL A 165 6.06 -13.60 0.85
C VAL A 165 7.27 -13.39 1.75
N ALA A 166 7.77 -14.44 2.41
CA ALA A 166 8.99 -14.37 3.21
C ALA A 166 10.22 -14.04 2.34
N ARG A 167 10.33 -14.61 1.13
CA ARG A 167 11.37 -14.24 0.16
C ARG A 167 11.33 -12.76 -0.18
N VAL A 168 10.14 -12.21 -0.45
CA VAL A 168 9.99 -10.77 -0.71
C VAL A 168 10.52 -9.94 0.46
N ALA A 169 10.22 -10.34 1.69
CA ALA A 169 10.74 -9.65 2.88
C ALA A 169 12.26 -9.75 3.03
N PHE A 170 12.85 -10.93 2.84
CA PHE A 170 14.31 -11.09 2.92
C PHE A 170 15.04 -10.33 1.82
N GLU A 171 14.57 -10.37 0.57
CA GLU A 171 15.15 -9.60 -0.54
C GLU A 171 15.00 -8.08 -0.32
N ALA A 172 13.90 -7.64 0.29
CA ALA A 172 13.74 -6.25 0.67
C ALA A 172 14.72 -5.85 1.79
N ALA A 173 14.92 -6.72 2.79
CA ALA A 173 15.84 -6.46 3.90
C ALA A 173 17.29 -6.32 3.43
N ARG A 174 17.74 -7.16 2.48
CA ARG A 174 19.09 -7.05 1.86
C ARG A 174 19.36 -5.68 1.22
N LYS A 175 18.32 -5.00 0.75
CA LYS A 175 18.39 -3.65 0.15
C LYS A 175 18.22 -2.53 1.18
N ARG A 176 18.00 -2.87 2.44
CA ARG A 176 17.74 -1.95 3.55
C ARG A 176 18.79 -2.18 4.65
N ARG A 177 18.37 -2.36 5.91
CA ARG A 177 19.28 -2.53 7.07
C ARG A 177 19.52 -4.00 7.41
N ASN A 178 19.22 -4.89 6.47
CA ASN A 178 19.53 -6.31 6.51
C ASN A 178 18.93 -7.04 7.73
N LYS A 179 17.71 -6.65 8.13
CA LYS A 179 16.99 -7.25 9.26
C LYS A 179 15.52 -7.53 8.94
N VAL A 180 15.05 -8.74 9.27
CA VAL A 180 13.66 -9.19 9.17
C VAL A 180 13.12 -9.55 10.56
N THR A 181 11.97 -8.98 10.91
CA THR A 181 11.14 -9.40 12.04
C THR A 181 9.93 -10.15 11.52
N SER A 182 9.87 -11.47 11.74
CA SER A 182 8.71 -12.29 11.38
C SER A 182 7.69 -12.29 12.53
N VAL A 183 6.46 -11.87 12.25
CA VAL A 183 5.42 -11.71 13.26
C VAL A 183 4.34 -12.78 13.11
N ASP A 184 4.01 -13.45 14.22
CA ASP A 184 3.05 -14.56 14.24
C ASP A 184 2.32 -14.67 15.61
N LYS A 185 1.51 -15.71 15.79
CA LYS A 185 0.95 -16.11 17.10
C LYS A 185 1.22 -17.59 17.39
N ALA A 186 2.45 -18.03 17.17
CA ALA A 186 2.84 -19.45 17.21
C ALA A 186 2.69 -20.12 18.59
N ASN A 187 2.49 -19.34 19.65
CA ASN A 187 2.19 -19.87 20.99
C ASN A 187 0.74 -20.36 21.15
N VAL A 188 -0.15 -20.07 20.19
CA VAL A 188 -1.57 -20.46 20.26
C VAL A 188 -2.08 -21.09 18.95
N ILE A 189 -1.63 -20.64 17.78
CA ILE A 189 -2.28 -20.94 16.49
C ILE A 189 -1.38 -21.80 15.59
N GLU A 190 -1.91 -22.90 15.04
CA GLU A 190 -1.16 -23.83 14.17
C GLU A 190 -0.70 -23.20 12.85
N THR A 191 -1.50 -22.33 12.21
CA THR A 191 -1.06 -21.59 11.01
C THR A 191 0.18 -20.74 11.30
N SER A 192 0.25 -20.14 12.49
CA SER A 192 1.41 -19.38 12.94
C SER A 192 2.63 -20.26 13.27
N ARG A 193 2.42 -21.51 13.72
CA ARG A 193 3.51 -22.48 13.90
C ARG A 193 4.09 -22.88 12.55
N LEU A 194 3.24 -23.24 11.59
CA LEU A 194 3.65 -23.52 10.21
C LEU A 194 4.39 -22.33 9.60
N TRP A 195 3.88 -21.12 9.81
CA TRP A 195 4.51 -19.88 9.37
C TRP A 195 5.94 -19.76 9.90
N ARG A 196 6.10 -19.85 11.24
CA ARG A 196 7.40 -19.73 11.90
C ARG A 196 8.39 -20.79 11.43
N GLU A 197 7.96 -22.05 11.36
CA GLU A 197 8.80 -23.17 10.89
C GLU A 197 9.27 -22.95 9.45
N THR A 198 8.37 -22.48 8.58
CA THR A 198 8.66 -22.20 7.17
C THR A 198 9.65 -21.06 7.02
N VAL A 199 9.45 -19.94 7.74
CA VAL A 199 10.37 -18.79 7.69
C VAL A 199 11.76 -19.16 8.21
N ILE A 200 11.85 -19.91 9.32
CA ILE A 200 13.13 -20.38 9.89
C ILE A 200 13.87 -21.27 8.90
N ARG A 201 13.15 -22.21 8.25
CA ARG A 201 13.77 -23.10 7.27
C ARG A 201 14.29 -22.32 6.07
N LEU A 202 13.46 -21.46 5.47
CA LEU A 202 13.84 -20.62 4.34
C LEU A 202 15.05 -19.73 4.66
N HIS A 203 15.07 -19.14 5.86
CA HIS A 203 16.20 -18.32 6.32
C HIS A 203 17.50 -19.11 6.34
N LYS A 204 17.50 -20.30 6.94
CA LYS A 204 18.69 -21.17 7.02
C LYS A 204 19.18 -21.63 5.64
N GLU A 205 18.25 -21.88 4.72
CA GLU A 205 18.56 -22.42 3.40
C GLU A 205 19.11 -21.33 2.46
N GLU A 206 18.62 -20.10 2.54
CA GLU A 206 18.80 -19.11 1.46
C GLU A 206 19.14 -17.68 1.90
N TYR A 207 18.94 -17.34 3.17
CA TYR A 207 19.03 -15.97 3.69
C TYR A 207 19.79 -15.87 5.01
N SER A 208 20.77 -16.76 5.22
CA SER A 208 21.56 -16.81 6.46
C SER A 208 22.40 -15.53 6.69
N ASP A 209 22.56 -14.71 5.66
CA ASP A 209 23.19 -13.39 5.69
C ASP A 209 22.29 -12.27 6.27
N VAL A 210 20.97 -12.50 6.40
CA VAL A 210 20.01 -11.53 6.94
C VAL A 210 19.76 -11.79 8.43
N GLU A 211 19.73 -10.75 9.26
CA GLU A 211 19.31 -10.89 10.68
C GLU A 211 17.82 -11.26 10.73
N LEU A 212 17.49 -12.37 11.39
CA LEU A 212 16.10 -12.81 11.59
C LEU A 212 15.75 -12.80 13.08
N GLU A 213 14.66 -12.10 13.43
CA GLU A 213 14.01 -12.21 14.73
C GLU A 213 12.52 -12.57 14.58
N HIS A 214 11.93 -13.08 15.65
CA HIS A 214 10.50 -13.40 15.71
C HIS A 214 9.82 -12.60 16.82
N ALA A 215 8.61 -12.11 16.56
CA ALA A 215 7.77 -11.46 17.54
C ALA A 215 6.35 -12.04 17.52
N LEU A 216 5.71 -12.08 18.69
CA LEU A 216 4.27 -12.34 18.73
C LEU A 216 3.51 -11.06 18.35
N VAL A 217 2.37 -11.18 17.67
CA VAL A 217 1.61 -10.01 17.15
C VAL A 217 1.21 -9.01 18.24
N ASP A 218 0.87 -9.46 19.44
CA ASP A 218 0.58 -8.60 20.59
C ASP A 218 1.81 -7.85 21.09
N SER A 219 2.95 -8.54 21.21
CA SER A 219 4.23 -7.89 21.52
C SER A 219 4.64 -6.91 20.42
N MET A 220 4.43 -7.26 19.15
CA MET A 220 4.74 -6.39 18.02
C MET A 220 3.90 -5.11 18.08
N ALA A 221 2.59 -5.21 18.35
CA ALA A 221 1.73 -4.04 18.51
C ALA A 221 2.25 -3.10 19.61
N MET A 222 2.69 -3.65 20.75
CA MET A 222 3.33 -2.85 21.82
C MET A 222 4.67 -2.26 21.38
N HIS A 223 5.49 -3.00 20.63
CA HIS A 223 6.81 -2.54 20.20
C HIS A 223 6.75 -1.46 19.12
N LEU A 224 5.74 -1.47 18.24
CA LEU A 224 5.52 -0.39 17.28
C LEU A 224 5.27 0.96 17.97
N VAL A 225 4.73 0.93 19.20
CA VAL A 225 4.49 2.16 19.98
C VAL A 225 5.69 2.53 20.85
N THR A 226 6.40 1.54 21.38
CA THR A 226 7.44 1.76 22.41
C THR A 226 8.86 1.86 21.85
N ARG A 227 9.13 1.24 20.69
CA ARG A 227 10.47 1.19 20.06
C ARG A 227 10.41 1.01 18.52
N PRO A 228 9.60 1.79 17.77
CA PRO A 228 9.43 1.60 16.32
C PRO A 228 10.74 1.66 15.52
N THR A 229 11.75 2.41 16.00
CA THR A 229 13.08 2.52 15.40
C THR A 229 13.88 1.21 15.36
N SER A 230 13.45 0.17 16.09
CA SER A 230 14.12 -1.14 16.12
C SER A 230 13.87 -1.99 14.88
N PHE A 231 12.86 -1.67 14.07
CA PHE A 231 12.37 -2.55 13.01
C PHE A 231 12.81 -2.06 11.64
N ASP A 232 13.26 -2.98 10.78
CA ASP A 232 13.60 -2.72 9.38
C ASP A 232 12.54 -3.28 8.44
N VAL A 233 12.53 -4.59 8.21
CA VAL A 233 11.46 -5.27 7.46
C VAL A 233 10.65 -6.14 8.40
N VAL A 234 9.34 -5.98 8.38
CA VAL A 234 8.40 -6.80 9.16
C VAL A 234 7.63 -7.67 8.19
N VAL A 235 7.59 -8.98 8.41
CA VAL A 235 6.81 -9.91 7.56
C VAL A 235 5.77 -10.65 8.39
N THR A 236 4.53 -10.72 7.90
CA THR A 236 3.44 -11.37 8.63
C THR A 236 2.28 -11.78 7.72
N GLU A 237 1.36 -12.56 8.27
CA GLU A 237 0.14 -13.02 7.58
C GLU A 237 -0.85 -11.87 7.31
N ASN A 238 -1.91 -12.17 6.57
CA ASN A 238 -2.84 -11.18 6.06
C ASN A 238 -3.51 -10.33 7.13
N MET A 239 -4.16 -10.95 8.12
CA MET A 239 -4.90 -10.21 9.15
C MET A 239 -3.98 -9.43 10.10
N PHE A 240 -2.88 -10.04 10.54
CA PHE A 240 -1.90 -9.35 11.39
C PHE A 240 -1.24 -8.19 10.65
N GLY A 241 -0.90 -8.39 9.37
CA GLY A 241 -0.31 -7.36 8.52
C GLY A 241 -1.26 -6.18 8.31
N ASP A 242 -2.56 -6.45 8.16
CA ASP A 242 -3.58 -5.40 8.09
C ASP A 242 -3.50 -4.49 9.31
N ILE A 243 -3.69 -5.08 10.49
CA ILE A 243 -3.75 -4.38 11.77
C ILE A 243 -2.44 -3.65 12.07
N LEU A 244 -1.30 -4.32 11.92
CA LEU A 244 0.00 -3.76 12.25
C LEU A 244 0.41 -2.65 11.28
N SER A 245 0.05 -2.76 9.99
CA SER A 245 0.35 -1.71 9.02
C SER A 245 -0.50 -0.47 9.23
N ASP A 246 -1.77 -0.62 9.61
CA ASP A 246 -2.61 0.51 10.01
C ASP A 246 -2.10 1.14 11.32
N LEU A 247 -1.64 0.35 12.29
CA LEU A 247 -1.01 0.89 13.49
C LEU A 247 0.31 1.63 13.18
N ALA A 248 1.13 1.10 12.28
CA ALA A 248 2.35 1.78 11.85
C ALA A 248 2.02 3.07 11.07
N SER A 249 0.88 3.11 10.37
CA SER A 249 0.50 4.22 9.51
C SER A 249 0.28 5.55 10.22
N VAL A 250 -0.06 5.51 11.51
CA VAL A 250 -0.30 6.71 12.31
C VAL A 250 0.99 7.30 12.89
N LEU A 251 2.11 6.56 12.85
CA LEU A 251 3.37 7.01 13.44
C LEU A 251 3.93 8.28 12.78
N PRO A 252 3.86 8.48 11.46
CA PRO A 252 4.25 9.74 10.81
C PRO A 252 3.26 10.90 11.07
N GLY A 253 2.10 10.63 11.67
CA GLY A 253 1.09 11.62 12.04
C GLY A 253 -0.10 11.74 11.08
N SER A 254 -0.06 11.13 9.90
CA SER A 254 -1.24 10.99 9.03
C SER A 254 -1.16 9.75 8.15
N ILE A 255 -2.26 9.00 8.13
CA ILE A 255 -2.50 7.89 7.19
C ILE A 255 -2.47 8.35 5.73
N GLY A 256 -2.80 9.63 5.46
CA GLY A 256 -2.84 10.21 4.12
C GLY A 256 -1.48 10.34 3.43
N LEU A 257 -0.38 10.14 4.17
CA LEU A 257 0.99 10.20 3.64
C LEU A 257 1.45 8.90 2.97
N LEU A 258 0.76 7.79 3.22
CA LEU A 258 1.32 6.47 2.96
C LEU A 258 0.68 5.84 1.72
N GLY A 259 1.56 5.37 0.83
CA GLY A 259 1.20 4.55 -0.32
C GLY A 259 1.45 3.08 -0.04
N SER A 260 0.96 2.23 -0.94
CA SER A 260 1.23 0.80 -0.90
C SER A 260 1.37 0.20 -2.29
N ALA A 261 2.07 -0.93 -2.35
CA ALA A 261 2.17 -1.76 -3.54
C ALA A 261 1.77 -3.19 -3.23
N SER A 262 0.88 -3.74 -4.04
CA SER A 262 0.52 -5.15 -4.04
C SER A 262 1.17 -5.80 -5.24
N LEU A 263 2.09 -6.72 -4.99
CA LEU A 263 2.97 -7.33 -5.99
C LEU A 263 2.75 -8.83 -6.06
N GLY A 264 2.82 -9.36 -7.29
CA GLY A 264 2.80 -10.80 -7.56
C GLY A 264 4.19 -11.35 -7.85
N ALA A 265 4.23 -12.55 -8.46
CA ALA A 265 5.48 -13.14 -8.94
C ALA A 265 5.98 -12.46 -10.25
N THR A 266 5.08 -11.77 -10.94
CA THR A 266 5.32 -11.03 -12.17
C THR A 266 5.53 -9.54 -11.87
N GLY A 267 6.17 -8.80 -12.78
CA GLY A 267 6.43 -7.36 -12.60
C GLY A 267 5.17 -6.47 -12.51
N GLN A 268 3.99 -6.97 -12.88
CA GLN A 268 2.73 -6.23 -12.73
C GLN A 268 2.33 -6.07 -11.26
N GLY A 269 1.80 -4.90 -10.89
CA GLY A 269 1.35 -4.58 -9.53
C GLY A 269 0.09 -3.73 -9.48
N LEU A 270 -0.53 -3.70 -8.30
CA LEU A 270 -1.61 -2.77 -7.94
C LEU A 270 -1.10 -1.80 -6.88
N TYR A 271 -1.32 -0.51 -7.10
CA TYR A 271 -0.77 0.57 -6.30
C TYR A 271 -1.90 1.44 -5.79
N GLU A 272 -1.98 1.61 -4.47
CA GLU A 272 -3.11 2.26 -3.80
C GLU A 272 -2.65 3.00 -2.53
N PRO A 273 -3.24 4.16 -2.23
CA PRO A 273 -3.07 4.74 -0.90
C PRO A 273 -3.66 3.78 0.14
N ILE A 274 -3.13 3.83 1.37
CA ILE A 274 -3.65 2.94 2.42
C ILE A 274 -4.93 3.47 3.09
N HIS A 275 -5.27 4.74 2.88
CA HIS A 275 -6.46 5.34 3.45
C HIS A 275 -7.75 4.79 2.80
N GLY A 276 -8.85 4.79 3.54
CA GLY A 276 -10.16 4.41 3.00
C GLY A 276 -10.76 5.47 2.06
N SER A 277 -12.03 5.28 1.70
CA SER A 277 -12.76 6.14 0.74
C SER A 277 -13.23 7.49 1.29
N ALA A 278 -13.09 7.75 2.60
CA ALA A 278 -13.42 9.03 3.25
C ALA A 278 -14.69 9.73 2.71
N PRO A 279 -15.86 9.08 2.76
CA PRO A 279 -17.07 9.53 2.09
C PRO A 279 -17.60 10.88 2.62
N ASP A 280 -17.20 11.26 3.83
CA ASP A 280 -17.55 12.54 4.47
C ASP A 280 -16.90 13.76 3.81
N ILE A 281 -15.77 13.57 3.10
CA ILE A 281 -15.05 14.63 2.39
C ILE A 281 -15.02 14.47 0.87
N ALA A 282 -15.64 13.41 0.32
CA ALA A 282 -15.77 13.21 -1.12
C ALA A 282 -16.45 14.39 -1.83
N GLY A 283 -15.90 14.79 -2.96
CA GLY A 283 -16.36 15.91 -3.79
C GLY A 283 -15.97 17.30 -3.28
N LYS A 284 -15.11 17.39 -2.25
CA LYS A 284 -14.79 18.67 -1.57
C LYS A 284 -13.36 19.17 -1.81
N ASP A 285 -12.55 18.44 -2.57
CA ASP A 285 -11.12 18.74 -2.81
C ASP A 285 -10.32 18.85 -1.51
N LEU A 286 -10.67 18.06 -0.49
CA LEU A 286 -10.00 18.05 0.81
C LEU A 286 -9.10 16.82 1.02
N ALA A 287 -9.20 15.83 0.13
CA ALA A 287 -8.44 14.60 0.22
C ALA A 287 -6.94 14.85 0.04
N ASN A 288 -6.12 14.17 0.84
CA ASN A 288 -4.67 14.22 0.71
C ASN A 288 -4.20 13.30 -0.43
N PRO A 289 -3.61 13.84 -1.52
CA PRO A 289 -3.18 13.01 -2.65
C PRO A 289 -1.85 12.29 -2.40
N ILE A 290 -1.11 12.61 -1.33
CA ILE A 290 0.28 12.16 -1.14
C ILE A 290 0.39 10.64 -1.11
N GLY A 291 -0.50 9.93 -0.41
CA GLY A 291 -0.48 8.46 -0.38
C GLY A 291 -0.62 7.85 -1.78
N THR A 292 -1.47 8.42 -2.64
CA THR A 292 -1.60 7.95 -4.04
C THR A 292 -0.35 8.29 -4.84
N LEU A 293 0.24 9.47 -4.65
CA LEU A 293 1.49 9.86 -5.33
C LEU A 293 2.69 9.00 -4.90
N LYS A 294 2.78 8.64 -3.62
CA LYS A 294 3.76 7.65 -3.13
C LYS A 294 3.52 6.27 -3.74
N SER A 295 2.26 5.88 -3.93
CA SER A 295 1.90 4.65 -4.64
C SER A 295 2.32 4.70 -6.12
N VAL A 296 2.21 5.85 -6.77
CA VAL A 296 2.73 6.08 -8.14
C VAL A 296 4.25 6.00 -8.20
N ALA A 297 4.97 6.51 -7.19
CA ALA A 297 6.43 6.34 -7.12
C ALA A 297 6.79 4.84 -7.01
N MET A 298 6.05 4.07 -6.21
CA MET A 298 6.20 2.62 -6.15
C MET A 298 5.85 1.93 -7.48
N LEU A 299 4.84 2.41 -8.21
CA LEU A 299 4.46 1.93 -9.55
C LEU A 299 5.61 2.06 -10.55
N LEU A 300 6.16 3.26 -10.63
CA LEU A 300 7.32 3.57 -11.49
C LEU A 300 8.50 2.64 -11.14
N ARG A 301 8.76 2.45 -9.84
CA ARG A 301 9.88 1.67 -9.33
C ARG A 301 9.73 0.17 -9.60
N PHE A 302 8.59 -0.41 -9.24
CA PHE A 302 8.43 -1.87 -9.19
C PHE A 302 7.86 -2.47 -10.48
N SER A 303 6.91 -1.81 -11.14
CA SER A 303 6.34 -2.35 -12.39
C SER A 303 7.04 -1.86 -13.64
N LEU A 304 7.50 -0.60 -13.66
CA LEU A 304 8.02 0.01 -14.89
C LEU A 304 9.56 0.10 -14.92
N ASN A 305 10.23 -0.19 -13.80
CA ASN A 305 11.68 -0.08 -13.64
C ASN A 305 12.21 1.34 -13.98
N LEU A 306 11.42 2.36 -13.68
CA LEU A 306 11.70 3.78 -13.88
C LEU A 306 12.18 4.41 -12.56
N LEU A 307 13.38 4.03 -12.14
CA LEU A 307 13.90 4.35 -10.81
C LEU A 307 14.18 5.86 -10.65
N THR A 308 14.72 6.51 -11.67
CA THR A 308 15.03 7.95 -11.65
C THR A 308 13.75 8.78 -11.53
N GLU A 309 12.71 8.41 -12.27
CA GLU A 309 11.40 9.05 -12.25
C GLU A 309 10.70 8.86 -10.90
N ALA A 310 10.80 7.66 -10.33
CA ALA A 310 10.29 7.37 -8.99
C ALA A 310 10.98 8.24 -7.92
N ASP A 311 12.32 8.28 -7.94
CA ASP A 311 13.12 9.09 -7.00
C ASP A 311 12.81 10.59 -7.13
N ALA A 312 12.60 11.07 -8.37
CA ALA A 312 12.22 12.46 -8.62
C ALA A 312 10.84 12.81 -8.05
N LEU A 313 9.85 11.91 -8.18
CA LEU A 313 8.54 12.10 -7.58
C LEU A 313 8.61 12.08 -6.05
N ASP A 314 9.36 11.14 -5.47
CA ASP A 314 9.58 11.07 -4.02
C ASP A 314 10.20 12.37 -3.47
N ALA A 315 11.26 12.87 -4.14
CA ALA A 315 11.91 14.12 -3.77
C ALA A 315 10.99 15.34 -3.94
N ALA A 316 10.15 15.36 -4.98
CA ALA A 316 9.19 16.44 -5.18
C ALA A 316 8.12 16.49 -4.08
N ILE A 317 7.61 15.32 -3.66
CA ILE A 317 6.69 15.21 -2.51
C ILE A 317 7.35 15.78 -1.25
N ASP A 318 8.57 15.34 -0.96
CA ASP A 318 9.31 15.77 0.24
C ASP A 318 9.51 17.29 0.24
N ALA A 319 9.97 17.87 -0.87
CA ALA A 319 10.21 19.30 -0.98
C ALA A 319 8.93 20.13 -0.81
N VAL A 320 7.79 19.67 -1.34
CA VAL A 320 6.50 20.38 -1.20
C VAL A 320 5.99 20.33 0.25
N VAL A 321 6.14 19.18 0.90
CA VAL A 321 5.78 19.02 2.32
C VAL A 321 6.68 19.89 3.21
N GLU A 322 7.98 19.94 2.94
CA GLU A 322 8.93 20.81 3.67
C GLU A 322 8.65 22.31 3.48
N LYS A 323 8.16 22.70 2.29
CA LYS A 323 7.67 24.07 2.02
C LYS A 323 6.35 24.40 2.73
N GLY A 324 5.72 23.43 3.39
CA GLY A 324 4.48 23.64 4.16
C GLY A 324 3.20 23.68 3.31
N VAL A 325 3.24 23.22 2.05
CA VAL A 325 2.05 23.09 1.21
C VAL A 325 1.34 21.78 1.57
N LEU A 326 0.39 21.87 2.49
CA LEU A 326 -0.17 20.72 3.18
C LEU A 326 -1.69 20.75 3.19
N THR A 327 -2.30 19.57 3.07
CA THR A 327 -3.72 19.35 3.29
C THR A 327 -4.10 19.42 4.77
N ARG A 328 -5.40 19.45 5.04
CA ARG A 328 -5.95 19.65 6.39
C ARG A 328 -5.61 18.55 7.38
N ASP A 329 -5.53 17.29 6.95
CA ASP A 329 -5.09 16.15 7.77
C ASP A 329 -3.63 16.33 8.26
N LEU A 330 -2.85 17.13 7.53
CA LEU A 330 -1.51 17.56 7.89
C LEU A 330 -1.50 18.97 8.51
N GLY A 331 -2.62 19.46 9.01
CA GLY A 331 -2.71 20.77 9.67
C GLY A 331 -2.46 21.97 8.75
N GLY A 332 -2.45 21.78 7.42
CA GLY A 332 -2.39 22.86 6.45
C GLY A 332 -3.77 23.32 5.98
N THR A 333 -3.76 24.21 4.99
CA THR A 333 -4.98 24.81 4.40
C THR A 333 -5.10 24.56 2.90
N ALA A 334 -4.13 23.87 2.30
CA ALA A 334 -4.16 23.56 0.87
C ALA A 334 -5.23 22.51 0.57
N SER A 335 -5.86 22.65 -0.59
CA SER A 335 -6.73 21.62 -1.15
C SER A 335 -5.92 20.46 -1.74
N GLY A 336 -6.57 19.32 -2.01
CA GLY A 336 -5.91 18.17 -2.62
C GLY A 336 -5.30 18.52 -3.98
N SER A 337 -6.06 19.23 -4.82
CA SER A 337 -5.59 19.70 -6.12
C SER A 337 -4.42 20.69 -6.03
N GLN A 338 -4.38 21.57 -5.01
CA GLN A 338 -3.26 22.48 -4.77
C GLN A 338 -1.98 21.74 -4.41
N VAL A 339 -2.06 20.73 -3.53
CA VAL A 339 -0.90 19.90 -3.18
C VAL A 339 -0.39 19.13 -4.41
N SER A 340 -1.29 18.50 -5.17
CA SER A 340 -0.94 17.80 -6.41
C SER A 340 -0.27 18.72 -7.44
N ALA A 341 -0.81 19.93 -7.64
CA ALA A 341 -0.26 20.92 -8.55
C ALA A 341 1.14 21.40 -8.12
N ALA A 342 1.35 21.61 -6.82
CA ALA A 342 2.65 22.00 -6.28
C ALA A 342 3.71 20.92 -6.50
N ILE A 343 3.36 19.64 -6.31
CA ILE A 343 4.28 18.50 -6.56
C ILE A 343 4.61 18.41 -8.05
N ASN A 344 3.61 18.53 -8.91
CA ASN A 344 3.81 18.54 -10.36
C ASN A 344 4.72 19.69 -10.83
N ALA A 345 4.56 20.89 -10.26
CA ALA A 345 5.45 22.01 -10.54
C ALA A 345 6.89 21.71 -10.08
N GLN A 346 7.04 21.15 -8.88
CA GLN A 346 8.34 20.78 -8.34
C GLN A 346 9.09 19.76 -9.21
N ILE A 347 8.40 18.77 -9.80
CA ILE A 347 9.01 17.81 -10.74
C ILE A 347 9.58 18.53 -11.97
N ARG A 348 8.83 19.48 -12.54
CA ARG A 348 9.27 20.26 -13.72
C ARG A 348 10.46 21.17 -13.41
N GLU A 349 10.44 21.83 -12.26
CA GLU A 349 11.53 22.68 -11.80
C GLU A 349 12.83 21.88 -11.63
N SER A 350 12.77 20.74 -10.92
CA SER A 350 13.94 19.89 -10.67
C SER A 350 14.56 19.35 -11.96
N ALA A 351 13.75 19.02 -12.97
CA ALA A 351 14.25 18.56 -14.26
C ALA A 351 14.90 19.69 -15.09
N THR A 352 14.40 20.92 -14.96
CA THR A 352 14.99 22.08 -15.66
C THR A 352 16.36 22.45 -15.10
N VAL A 353 16.57 22.26 -13.79
CA VAL A 353 17.87 22.53 -13.12
C VAL A 353 18.92 21.46 -13.44
N ALA A 354 18.49 20.25 -13.81
CA ALA A 354 19.38 19.13 -14.13
C ALA A 354 19.83 19.08 -15.60
N ALA A 355 19.20 19.86 -16.49
CA ALA A 355 19.48 19.92 -17.93
C ALA A 355 20.51 21.01 -18.29
#